data_AF-A0A0S8GFM0-F1
#
_entry.id   AF-A0A0S8GFM0-F1
#
_cell.length_a   1.000
_cell.length_b   1.000
_cell.length_c   1.000
_cell.angle_alpha   90.00
_cell.angle_beta   90.00
_cell.angle_gamma   90.00
#
_symmetry.space_group_name_H-M   'P 1'
#
loop_
_entity.id
_entity.type
_entity.pdbx_description
1 polymer ?
#
loop_
_entity_poly.entity_id
_entity_poly.type
_entity_poly.pdbx_seq_one_letter_code
_entity_poly.pdbx_strand_id
1 'polypeptide(L)'
;MTEYWPWWAGAIGLGAITVAFWWMLRRPLGVSGSWQTVVHWREARRLAQAELAMRREPALAGDALMAATIAQFGAAATYGTIGHAPEASANSKHRFRRRIPWTAHAVFLLALATGGLISAFVNGGFAFHWNMGPVHELLFGGGFSSYVALLLGGLAVGFGTQMAGGCTSGHGLSGCARFVPASLLATAVFFGSAVGFSFLMEALVR
;
A
#
# COMPACT_ATOMS: atom_id res chain seq x y z
N MET A 1 21.58 -18.72 21.99
CA MET A 1 21.16 -18.99 20.60
C MET A 1 19.67 -19.23 20.64
N THR A 2 18.85 -18.17 20.57
CA THR A 2 17.41 -18.34 20.38
C THR A 2 17.23 -18.86 18.96
N GLU A 3 16.88 -20.13 18.81
CA GLU A 3 16.51 -20.70 17.51
C GLU A 3 15.40 -19.83 16.93
N TYR A 4 15.75 -19.06 15.90
CA TYR A 4 14.76 -18.33 15.13
C TYR A 4 13.74 -19.34 14.62
N TRP A 5 12.47 -18.97 14.64
CA TRP A 5 11.44 -19.80 14.04
C TRP A 5 11.80 -20.12 12.59
N PRO A 6 11.53 -21.34 12.12
CA PRO A 6 11.69 -21.67 10.72
C PRO A 6 10.95 -20.65 9.85
N TRP A 7 11.56 -20.23 8.75
CA TRP A 7 10.99 -19.21 7.87
C TRP A 7 9.56 -19.56 7.40
N TRP A 8 9.28 -20.85 7.19
CA TRP A 8 7.96 -21.34 6.82
C TRP A 8 6.93 -21.16 7.94
N ALA A 9 7.33 -21.32 9.21
CA ALA A 9 6.46 -21.15 10.36
C ALA A 9 6.10 -19.68 10.55
N GLY A 10 7.09 -18.78 10.37
CA GLY A 10 6.86 -17.34 10.34
C GLY A 10 5.92 -16.92 9.20
N ALA A 11 6.10 -17.49 8.01
CA ALA A 11 5.24 -17.21 6.86
C ALA A 11 3.79 -17.68 7.08
N ILE A 12 3.60 -18.89 7.63
CA ILE A 12 2.26 -19.40 7.99
C ILE A 12 1.61 -18.51 9.06
N GLY A 13 2.36 -18.11 10.09
CA GLY A 13 1.87 -17.22 11.15
C GLY A 13 1.42 -15.87 10.61
N LEU A 14 2.25 -15.22 9.78
CA LEU A 14 1.91 -13.95 9.14
C LEU A 14 0.71 -14.09 8.19
N GLY A 15 0.68 -15.15 7.36
CA GLY A 15 -0.44 -15.46 6.48
C GLY A 15 -1.75 -15.64 7.26
N ALA A 16 -1.73 -16.43 8.33
CA ALA A 16 -2.89 -16.65 9.19
C ALA A 16 -3.39 -15.36 9.82
N ILE A 17 -2.50 -14.48 10.31
CA ILE A 17 -2.88 -13.17 10.85
C ILE A 17 -3.59 -12.32 9.79
N THR A 18 -3.09 -12.30 8.54
CA THR A 18 -3.71 -11.51 7.47
C THR A 18 -5.12 -12.00 7.10
N VAL A 19 -5.30 -13.33 7.05
CA VAL A 19 -6.59 -13.97 6.77
C VAL A 19 -7.55 -13.79 7.93
N ALA A 20 -7.09 -13.99 9.16
CA ALA A 20 -7.88 -13.82 10.37
C ALA A 20 -8.35 -12.37 10.54
N PHE A 21 -7.47 -11.39 10.26
CA PHE A 21 -7.84 -9.97 10.26
C PHE A 21 -8.95 -9.69 9.25
N TRP A 22 -8.82 -10.21 8.02
CA TRP A 22 -9.86 -10.05 7.00
C TRP A 22 -11.17 -10.70 7.43
N TRP A 23 -11.11 -11.90 8.02
CA TRP A 23 -12.31 -12.59 8.49
C TRP A 23 -13.01 -11.79 9.60
N MET A 24 -12.26 -11.32 10.59
CA MET A 24 -12.78 -10.63 11.77
C MET A 24 -13.32 -9.23 11.44
N LEU A 25 -12.62 -8.46 10.62
CA LEU A 25 -12.97 -7.07 10.33
C LEU A 25 -13.70 -6.89 9.01
N ARG A 26 -13.82 -7.96 8.20
CA ARG A 26 -14.33 -7.93 6.82
C ARG A 26 -13.68 -6.83 5.98
N ARG A 27 -12.43 -6.52 6.29
CA ARG A 27 -11.61 -5.51 5.62
C ARG A 27 -10.23 -6.08 5.35
N PRO A 28 -9.66 -5.85 4.16
CA PRO A 28 -8.29 -6.23 3.91
C PRO A 28 -7.36 -5.40 4.79
N LEU A 29 -6.28 -6.01 5.30
CA LEU A 29 -5.09 -5.24 5.67
C LEU A 29 -4.67 -4.50 4.41
N GLY A 30 -4.73 -3.18 4.47
CA GLY A 30 -4.63 -2.34 3.29
C GLY A 30 -3.84 -1.10 3.61
N VAL A 31 -2.89 -0.79 2.75
CA VAL A 31 -2.18 0.49 2.78
C VAL A 31 -3.20 1.58 2.49
N SER A 32 -3.14 2.64 3.27
CA SER A 32 -4.16 3.69 3.30
C SER A 32 -4.30 4.50 2.00
N GLY A 33 -3.34 4.41 1.07
CA GLY A 33 -3.26 5.30 -0.09
C GLY A 33 -3.22 6.78 0.31
N SER A 34 -2.88 7.08 1.57
CA SER A 34 -2.92 8.43 2.12
C SER A 34 -1.92 9.34 1.40
N TRP A 35 -0.76 8.81 1.03
CA TRP A 35 0.24 9.56 0.26
C TRP A 35 -0.26 9.97 -1.12
N GLN A 36 -0.93 9.10 -1.86
CA GLN A 36 -1.55 9.46 -3.15
C GLN A 36 -2.62 10.55 -2.98
N THR A 37 -3.32 10.56 -1.85
CA THR A 37 -4.29 11.62 -1.54
C THR A 37 -3.62 12.98 -1.30
N VAL A 38 -2.41 12.99 -0.73
CA VAL A 38 -1.61 14.20 -0.52
C VAL A 38 -1.02 14.69 -1.85
N VAL A 39 -0.46 13.80 -2.66
CA VAL A 39 0.11 14.15 -3.97
C VAL A 39 -0.98 14.66 -4.91
N HIS A 40 -2.09 13.92 -5.03
CA HIS A 40 -3.23 14.28 -5.88
C HIS A 40 -4.27 15.11 -5.12
N TRP A 41 -3.86 15.94 -4.15
CA TRP A 41 -4.79 16.65 -3.26
C TRP A 41 -5.83 17.50 -4.00
N ARG A 42 -5.48 18.08 -5.15
CA ARG A 42 -6.40 18.88 -5.98
C ARG A 42 -7.51 18.02 -6.57
N GLU A 43 -7.16 16.88 -7.13
CA GLU A 43 -8.08 15.91 -7.71
C GLU A 43 -8.92 15.24 -6.61
N ALA A 44 -8.30 14.88 -5.50
CA ALA A 44 -8.97 14.34 -4.33
C ALA A 44 -9.98 15.34 -3.71
N ARG A 45 -9.71 16.66 -3.76
CA ARG A 45 -10.67 17.70 -3.35
C ARG A 45 -11.83 17.82 -4.35
N ARG A 46 -11.54 17.81 -5.66
CA ARG A 46 -12.58 17.84 -6.72
C ARG A 46 -13.51 16.64 -6.62
N LEU A 47 -12.95 15.44 -6.48
CA LEU A 47 -13.71 14.20 -6.30
C LEU A 47 -14.53 14.23 -5.00
N ALA A 48 -13.97 14.72 -3.90
CA ALA A 48 -14.72 14.86 -2.64
C ALA A 48 -15.89 15.85 -2.76
N GLN A 49 -15.71 16.95 -3.49
CA GLN A 49 -16.78 17.91 -3.79
C GLN A 49 -17.87 17.27 -4.67
N ALA A 50 -17.47 16.55 -5.71
CA ALA A 50 -18.39 15.83 -6.59
C ALA A 50 -19.16 14.73 -5.82
N GLU A 51 -18.49 13.96 -4.97
CA GLU A 51 -19.12 12.96 -4.11
C GLU A 51 -20.13 13.60 -3.14
N LEU A 52 -19.78 14.73 -2.51
CA LEU A 52 -20.70 15.44 -1.62
C LEU A 52 -21.91 15.99 -2.37
N ALA A 53 -21.73 16.52 -3.58
CA ALA A 53 -22.83 16.96 -4.43
C ALA A 53 -23.76 15.79 -4.79
N MET A 54 -23.21 14.66 -5.20
CA MET A 54 -24.00 13.45 -5.51
C MET A 54 -24.74 12.89 -4.28
N ARG A 55 -24.14 12.98 -3.09
CA ARG A 55 -24.76 12.52 -1.83
C ARG A 55 -25.88 13.41 -1.34
N ARG A 56 -25.80 14.73 -1.58
CA ARG A 56 -26.82 15.69 -1.13
C ARG A 56 -28.06 15.64 -2.00
N GLU A 57 -27.89 15.50 -3.31
CA GLU A 57 -28.98 15.60 -4.28
C GLU A 57 -28.93 14.43 -5.29
N PRO A 58 -29.40 13.24 -4.91
CA PRO A 58 -29.30 12.04 -5.74
C PRO A 58 -30.06 12.15 -7.08
N ALA A 59 -31.13 12.94 -7.14
CA ALA A 59 -31.87 13.21 -8.37
C ALA A 59 -31.02 14.04 -9.37
N LEU A 60 -30.41 15.14 -8.91
CA LEU A 60 -29.53 15.96 -9.74
C LEU A 60 -28.26 15.22 -10.18
N ALA A 61 -27.76 14.27 -9.37
CA ALA A 61 -26.67 13.39 -9.77
C ALA A 61 -27.05 12.50 -10.96
N GLY A 62 -28.28 11.97 -10.97
CA GLY A 62 -28.81 11.18 -12.08
C GLY A 62 -28.95 12.00 -13.36
N ASP A 63 -29.50 13.22 -13.24
CA ASP A 63 -29.67 14.13 -14.38
C ASP A 63 -28.33 14.59 -14.96
N ALA A 64 -27.35 14.89 -14.09
CA ALA A 64 -26.00 15.25 -14.51
C ALA A 64 -25.29 14.09 -15.22
N LEU A 65 -25.47 12.85 -14.75
CA LEU A 65 -24.92 11.66 -15.38
C LEU A 65 -25.57 11.40 -16.75
N MET A 66 -26.89 11.57 -16.85
CA MET A 66 -27.64 11.45 -18.09
C MET A 66 -27.18 12.50 -19.11
N ALA A 67 -27.06 13.76 -18.70
CA ALA A 67 -26.57 14.84 -19.54
C ALA A 67 -25.13 14.59 -20.03
N ALA A 68 -24.23 14.12 -19.16
CA ALA A 68 -22.87 13.76 -19.54
C ALA A 68 -22.82 12.57 -20.53
N THR A 69 -23.70 11.59 -20.34
CA THR A 69 -23.83 10.43 -21.23
C THR A 69 -24.32 10.87 -22.62
N ILE A 70 -25.34 11.72 -22.68
CA ILE A 70 -25.85 12.32 -23.92
C ILE A 70 -24.77 13.16 -24.61
N ALA A 71 -23.97 13.91 -23.86
CA ALA A 71 -22.89 14.71 -24.42
C ALA A 71 -21.78 13.86 -25.05
N GLN A 72 -21.46 12.72 -24.43
CA GLN A 72 -20.37 11.84 -24.89
C GLN A 72 -20.80 10.90 -26.03
N PHE A 73 -22.00 10.34 -25.95
CA PHE A 73 -22.48 9.28 -26.86
C PHE A 73 -23.61 9.75 -27.80
N GLY A 74 -24.14 10.95 -27.60
CA GLY A 74 -25.27 11.48 -28.35
C GLY A 74 -26.63 11.04 -27.80
N ALA A 75 -27.64 11.90 -27.97
CA ALA A 75 -28.99 11.66 -27.48
C ALA A 75 -29.63 10.39 -28.08
N ALA A 76 -29.53 10.21 -29.40
CA ALA A 76 -30.16 9.08 -30.10
C ALA A 76 -29.63 7.72 -29.63
N ALA A 77 -28.31 7.59 -29.44
CA ALA A 77 -27.70 6.36 -28.93
C ALA A 77 -28.04 6.11 -27.46
N THR A 78 -28.04 7.18 -26.65
CA THR A 78 -28.34 7.09 -25.22
C THR A 78 -29.79 6.64 -24.99
N TYR A 79 -30.78 7.32 -25.58
CA TYR A 79 -32.19 6.95 -25.41
C TYR A 79 -32.54 5.60 -26.06
N GLY A 80 -31.90 5.23 -27.18
CA GLY A 80 -32.10 3.92 -27.82
C GLY A 80 -31.68 2.73 -26.94
N THR A 81 -30.65 2.90 -26.12
CA THR A 81 -30.19 1.85 -25.18
C THR A 81 -30.99 1.79 -23.88
N ILE A 82 -31.52 2.92 -23.39
CA ILE A 82 -32.31 2.96 -22.15
C ILE A 82 -33.63 2.19 -22.31
N GLY A 83 -34.23 2.18 -23.50
CA GLY A 83 -35.44 1.40 -23.79
C GLY A 83 -35.24 -0.13 -23.79
N HIS A 84 -34.00 -0.62 -23.86
CA HIS A 84 -33.62 -2.05 -23.78
C HIS A 84 -32.75 -2.37 -22.57
N ALA A 85 -32.65 -1.44 -21.61
CA ALA A 85 -31.75 -1.61 -20.48
C ALA A 85 -32.19 -2.81 -19.62
N PRO A 86 -31.34 -3.82 -19.40
CA PRO A 86 -31.58 -4.74 -18.29
C PRO A 86 -31.67 -3.87 -17.03
N GLU A 87 -32.71 -4.08 -16.22
CA GLU A 87 -32.94 -3.36 -14.96
C GLU A 87 -31.60 -3.02 -14.32
N ALA A 88 -31.25 -1.73 -14.36
CA ALA A 88 -29.99 -1.27 -13.84
C ALA A 88 -29.94 -1.74 -12.40
N SER A 89 -29.11 -2.75 -12.14
CA SER A 89 -28.94 -3.33 -10.84
C SER A 89 -28.70 -2.18 -9.86
N ALA A 90 -29.73 -1.85 -9.09
CA ALA A 90 -29.71 -0.87 -8.00
C ALA A 90 -28.73 -1.27 -6.89
N ASN A 91 -27.92 -2.30 -7.13
CA ASN A 91 -26.96 -2.91 -6.25
C ASN A 91 -25.52 -2.67 -6.72
N SER A 92 -25.25 -1.55 -7.42
CA SER A 92 -23.87 -1.03 -7.45
C SER A 92 -23.55 -0.47 -6.06
N LYS A 93 -23.28 -1.36 -5.11
CA LYS A 93 -22.69 -1.03 -3.81
C LYS A 93 -21.23 -0.63 -4.03
N HIS A 94 -20.97 0.35 -4.91
CA HIS A 94 -19.69 1.07 -4.94
C HIS A 94 -19.63 1.91 -3.68
N ARG A 95 -19.31 1.22 -2.57
CA ARG A 95 -19.16 1.80 -1.26
C ARG A 95 -17.94 2.71 -1.36
N PHE A 96 -18.18 4.02 -1.43
CA PHE A 96 -17.15 5.04 -1.41
C PHE A 96 -16.08 4.68 -0.37
N ARG A 97 -14.84 4.54 -0.82
CA ARG A 97 -13.75 3.97 -0.03
C ARG A 97 -13.47 4.92 1.14
N ARG A 98 -14.01 4.58 2.32
CA ARG A 98 -13.89 5.41 3.53
C ARG A 98 -12.41 5.65 3.83
N ARG A 99 -12.02 6.93 3.88
CA ARG A 99 -10.65 7.34 4.19
C ARG A 99 -10.24 6.77 5.56
N ILE A 100 -9.02 6.23 5.62
CA ILE A 100 -8.44 5.77 6.89
C ILE A 100 -8.02 7.02 7.68
N PRO A 101 -8.47 7.19 8.94
CA PRO A 101 -8.08 8.35 9.74
C PRO A 101 -6.56 8.34 10.01
N TRP A 102 -5.98 9.53 10.21
CA TRP A 102 -4.55 9.66 10.53
C TRP A 102 -4.18 8.90 11.82
N THR A 103 -5.12 8.81 12.77
CA THR A 103 -4.95 8.05 14.02
C THR A 103 -4.63 6.58 13.77
N ALA A 104 -5.24 5.95 12.77
CA ALA A 104 -4.94 4.56 12.44
C ALA A 104 -3.51 4.38 11.91
N HIS A 105 -2.95 5.39 11.24
CA HIS A 105 -1.56 5.36 10.80
C HIS A 105 -0.61 5.53 11.99
N ALA A 106 -0.92 6.47 12.88
CA ALA A 106 -0.15 6.68 14.10
C ALA A 106 -0.16 5.41 14.97
N VAL A 107 -1.31 4.78 15.17
CA VAL A 107 -1.44 3.51 15.90
C VAL A 107 -0.64 2.40 15.22
N PHE A 108 -0.69 2.29 13.89
CA PHE A 108 0.10 1.31 13.15
C PHE A 108 1.62 1.51 13.34
N LEU A 109 2.11 2.75 13.20
CA LEU A 109 3.53 3.08 13.38
C LEU A 109 3.99 2.86 14.82
N LEU A 110 3.16 3.25 15.80
CA LEU A 110 3.42 2.99 17.21
C LEU A 110 3.48 1.50 17.50
N ALA A 111 2.53 0.72 17.00
CA ALA A 111 2.52 -0.74 17.19
C ALA A 111 3.75 -1.41 16.56
N LEU A 112 4.20 -0.93 15.39
CA LEU A 112 5.42 -1.41 14.75
C LEU A 112 6.67 -1.12 15.60
N ALA A 113 6.79 0.11 16.09
CA ALA A 113 7.90 0.53 16.94
C ALA A 113 7.92 -0.21 18.28
N THR A 114 6.77 -0.33 18.96
CA THR A 114 6.65 -1.04 20.24
C THR A 114 6.89 -2.53 20.05
N GLY A 115 6.36 -3.14 18.97
CA GLY A 115 6.59 -4.55 18.65
C GLY A 115 8.07 -4.86 18.41
N GLY A 116 8.75 -4.03 17.62
CA GLY A 116 10.20 -4.15 17.39
C GLY A 116 11.01 -3.98 18.68
N LEU A 117 10.65 -3.01 19.51
CA LEU A 117 11.31 -2.77 20.80
C LEU A 117 11.12 -3.94 21.77
N ILE A 118 9.90 -4.45 21.92
CA ILE A 118 9.60 -5.62 22.75
C ILE A 118 10.39 -6.83 22.25
N SER A 119 10.43 -7.05 20.93
CA SER A 119 11.20 -8.16 20.35
C SER A 119 12.70 -8.03 20.64
N ALA A 120 13.26 -6.82 20.54
CA ALA A 120 14.66 -6.57 20.88
C ALA A 120 14.97 -6.85 22.36
N PHE A 121 14.08 -6.46 23.27
CA PHE A 121 14.23 -6.72 24.71
C PHE A 121 14.09 -8.20 25.06
N VAL A 122 13.08 -8.89 24.52
CA VAL A 122 12.86 -10.34 24.77
C VAL A 122 14.03 -11.17 24.26
N ASN A 123 14.63 -10.80 23.13
CA ASN A 123 15.81 -11.48 22.59
C ASN A 123 17.12 -11.05 23.27
N GLY A 124 17.10 -10.10 24.21
CA GLY A 124 18.29 -9.56 24.87
C GLY A 124 19.26 -8.82 23.94
N GLY A 125 18.83 -8.47 22.74
CA GLY A 125 19.65 -7.87 21.67
C GLY A 125 19.52 -6.36 21.55
N PHE A 126 18.92 -5.69 22.53
CA PHE A 126 18.77 -4.24 22.49
C PHE A 126 20.14 -3.57 22.69
N ALA A 127 20.65 -2.96 21.62
CA ALA A 127 21.83 -2.13 21.66
C ALA A 127 21.60 -0.88 20.81
N PHE A 128 22.12 0.25 21.29
CA PHE A 128 22.02 1.51 20.60
C PHE A 128 23.25 1.70 19.71
N HIS A 129 23.04 1.77 18.39
CA HIS A 129 24.10 1.88 17.41
C HIS A 129 23.96 3.19 16.64
N TRP A 130 25.06 3.92 16.47
CA TRP A 130 25.10 5.14 15.66
C TRP A 130 25.59 4.89 14.22
N ASN A 131 25.97 3.65 13.91
CA ASN A 131 26.35 3.21 12.58
C ASN A 131 25.51 2.01 12.13
N MET A 132 25.54 1.73 10.83
CA MET A 132 24.87 0.57 10.21
C MET A 132 25.78 -0.66 10.08
N GLY A 133 26.90 -0.66 10.81
CA GLY A 133 27.90 -1.71 10.79
C GLY A 133 29.00 -1.53 9.73
N PRO A 134 30.05 -2.38 9.79
CA PRO A 134 31.29 -2.19 9.03
C PRO A 134 31.10 -2.32 7.51
N VAL A 135 30.17 -3.16 7.06
CA VAL A 135 29.88 -3.34 5.62
C VAL A 135 29.27 -2.07 5.02
N HIS A 136 28.39 -1.39 5.76
CA HIS A 136 27.81 -0.14 5.29
C HIS A 136 28.84 1.00 5.26
N GLU A 137 29.70 1.08 6.28
CA GLU A 137 30.79 2.07 6.31
C GLU A 137 31.79 1.85 5.17
N LEU A 138 32.09 0.59 4.81
CA LEU A 138 32.95 0.27 3.67
C LEU A 138 32.34 0.74 2.33
N LEU A 139 31.02 0.55 2.16
CA LEU A 139 30.32 0.82 0.91
C LEU A 139 29.92 2.29 0.71
N PHE A 140 29.50 2.96 1.78
CA PHE A 140 28.88 4.29 1.73
C PHE A 140 29.61 5.33 2.59
N GLY A 141 30.70 4.93 3.27
CA GLY A 141 31.45 5.76 4.20
C GLY A 141 30.78 5.88 5.58
N GLY A 142 31.55 6.38 6.54
CA GLY A 142 31.09 6.64 7.91
C GLY A 142 30.61 8.07 8.15
N GLY A 143 29.96 8.31 9.29
CA GLY A 143 29.52 9.64 9.71
C GLY A 143 28.47 10.25 8.79
N PHE A 144 28.74 11.44 8.24
CA PHE A 144 27.74 12.20 7.45
C PHE A 144 27.36 11.51 6.14
N SER A 145 28.30 10.88 5.43
CA SER A 145 28.01 10.22 4.16
C SER A 145 27.05 9.04 4.31
N SER A 146 27.12 8.32 5.44
CA SER A 146 26.18 7.25 5.78
C SER A 146 24.75 7.79 5.91
N TYR A 147 24.55 8.91 6.61
CA TYR A 147 23.22 9.52 6.73
C TYR A 147 22.67 10.01 5.38
N VAL A 148 23.53 10.57 4.53
CA VAL A 148 23.15 10.95 3.16
C VAL A 148 22.75 9.72 2.35
N ALA A 149 23.50 8.62 2.42
CA ALA A 149 23.17 7.37 1.74
C ALA A 149 21.85 6.78 2.24
N LEU A 150 21.59 6.81 3.55
CA LEU A 150 20.31 6.37 4.14
C LEU A 150 19.15 7.25 3.68
N LEU A 151 19.34 8.56 3.61
CA LEU A 151 18.33 9.49 3.14
C LEU A 151 18.02 9.26 1.65
N LEU A 152 19.04 9.11 0.81
CA LEU A 152 18.88 8.80 -0.61
C LEU A 152 18.24 7.41 -0.83
N GLY A 153 18.63 6.41 -0.04
CA GLY A 153 18.02 5.09 -0.06
C GLY A 153 16.54 5.14 0.32
N GLY A 154 16.19 5.88 1.37
CA GLY A 154 14.81 6.11 1.78
C GLY A 154 13.98 6.82 0.71
N LEU A 155 14.54 7.82 0.05
CA LEU A 155 13.89 8.50 -1.08
C LEU A 155 13.68 7.58 -2.28
N ALA A 156 14.68 6.76 -2.63
CA ALA A 156 14.59 5.79 -3.72
C ALA A 156 13.51 4.73 -3.44
N VAL A 157 13.45 4.22 -2.20
CA VAL A 157 12.39 3.31 -1.75
C VAL A 157 11.03 4.00 -1.83
N GLY A 158 10.90 5.23 -1.32
CA GLY A 158 9.67 6.00 -1.39
C GLY A 158 9.18 6.19 -2.83
N PHE A 159 10.07 6.60 -3.73
CA PHE A 159 9.79 6.73 -5.15
C PHE A 159 9.37 5.40 -5.80
N GLY A 160 10.09 4.31 -5.52
CA GLY A 160 9.76 2.98 -5.99
C GLY A 160 8.38 2.49 -5.54
N THR A 161 8.05 2.68 -4.26
CA THR A 161 6.72 2.29 -3.73
C THR A 161 5.57 3.09 -4.37
N GLN A 162 5.81 4.35 -4.71
CA GLN A 162 4.83 5.17 -5.43
C GLN A 162 4.62 4.68 -6.86
N MET A 163 5.71 4.38 -7.59
CA MET A 163 5.64 3.84 -8.95
C MET A 163 4.93 2.48 -9.00
N ALA A 164 5.16 1.63 -8.00
CA ALA A 164 4.50 0.34 -7.91
C ALA A 164 3.01 0.42 -7.48
N GLY A 165 2.53 1.60 -7.08
CA GLY A 165 1.17 1.76 -6.54
C GLY A 165 0.97 1.12 -5.17
N GLY A 166 2.06 0.82 -4.45
CA GLY A 166 2.05 0.10 -3.17
C GLY A 166 3.44 -0.22 -2.65
N CYS A 167 3.53 -0.54 -1.36
CA CYS A 167 4.76 -1.00 -0.72
C CYS A 167 4.86 -2.54 -0.69
N THR A 168 6.03 -3.04 -0.31
CA THR A 168 6.31 -4.47 -0.17
C THR A 168 5.38 -5.16 0.83
N SER A 169 4.96 -4.50 1.91
CA SER A 169 3.97 -5.08 2.85
C SER A 169 2.56 -5.15 2.25
N GLY A 170 2.18 -4.19 1.40
CA GLY A 170 0.90 -4.18 0.71
C GLY A 170 0.78 -5.30 -0.32
N HIS A 171 1.74 -5.39 -1.24
CA HIS A 171 1.77 -6.45 -2.26
C HIS A 171 2.14 -7.81 -1.67
N GLY A 172 3.17 -7.86 -0.82
CA GLY A 172 3.70 -9.08 -0.24
C GLY A 172 2.78 -9.70 0.81
N LEU A 173 2.56 -9.03 1.95
CA LEU A 173 1.76 -9.62 3.03
C LEU A 173 0.28 -9.72 2.64
N SER A 174 -0.33 -8.60 2.27
CA SER A 174 -1.79 -8.55 2.07
C SER A 174 -2.22 -9.01 0.67
N GLY A 175 -1.41 -8.73 -0.34
CA GLY A 175 -1.69 -9.08 -1.73
C GLY A 175 -1.46 -10.56 -2.04
N CYS A 176 -0.32 -11.12 -1.63
CA CYS A 176 -0.02 -12.54 -1.86
C CYS A 176 -0.93 -13.45 -1.02
N ALA A 177 -1.24 -13.10 0.23
CA ALA A 177 -2.17 -13.88 1.06
C ALA A 177 -3.59 -13.99 0.45
N ARG A 178 -3.95 -13.06 -0.45
CA ARG A 178 -5.22 -13.04 -1.18
C ARG A 178 -5.11 -13.57 -2.60
N PHE A 179 -3.95 -14.12 -3.00
CA PHE A 179 -3.67 -14.61 -4.34
C PHE A 179 -3.98 -13.60 -5.46
N VAL A 180 -3.69 -12.31 -5.23
CA VAL A 180 -3.87 -11.29 -6.28
C VAL A 180 -2.71 -11.42 -7.29
N PRO A 181 -2.96 -11.73 -8.58
CA PRO A 181 -1.90 -12.01 -9.54
C PRO A 181 -0.92 -10.85 -9.72
N ALA A 182 -1.43 -9.62 -9.79
CA ALA A 182 -0.60 -8.42 -9.88
C ALA A 182 0.33 -8.24 -8.67
N SER A 183 -0.13 -8.60 -7.46
CA SER A 183 0.67 -8.51 -6.24
C SER A 183 1.71 -9.62 -6.15
N LEU A 184 1.42 -10.82 -6.65
CA LEU A 184 2.39 -11.90 -6.75
C LEU A 184 3.54 -11.51 -7.69
N LEU A 185 3.22 -10.96 -8.86
CA LEU A 185 4.22 -10.49 -9.81
C LEU A 185 5.05 -9.33 -9.24
N ALA A 186 4.41 -8.32 -8.64
CA ALA A 186 5.11 -7.20 -8.01
C ALA A 186 6.07 -7.69 -6.92
N THR A 187 5.62 -8.64 -6.08
CA THR A 187 6.44 -9.21 -5.02
C THR A 187 7.62 -10.00 -5.57
N ALA A 188 7.42 -10.79 -6.63
CA ALA A 188 8.50 -11.52 -7.31
C ALA A 188 9.57 -10.58 -7.87
N VAL A 189 9.17 -9.44 -8.47
CA VAL A 189 10.10 -8.44 -8.98
C VAL A 189 10.85 -7.72 -7.84
N PHE A 190 10.18 -7.38 -6.74
CA PHE A 190 10.85 -6.75 -5.59
C PHE A 190 11.90 -7.66 -4.96
N PHE A 191 11.56 -8.91 -4.69
CA PHE A 191 12.52 -9.85 -4.11
C PHE A 191 13.62 -10.24 -5.11
N GLY A 192 13.26 -10.46 -6.39
CA GLY A 192 14.23 -10.77 -7.44
C GLY A 192 15.26 -9.65 -7.64
N SER A 193 14.81 -8.39 -7.67
CA SER A 193 15.72 -7.24 -7.75
C SER A 193 16.56 -7.07 -6.48
N ALA A 194 16.00 -7.30 -5.28
CA ALA A 194 16.77 -7.25 -4.04
C ALA A 194 17.85 -8.33 -3.97
N VAL A 195 17.53 -9.57 -4.37
CA VAL A 195 18.49 -10.68 -4.45
C VAL A 195 19.58 -10.37 -5.49
N GLY A 196 19.20 -9.92 -6.69
CA GLY A 196 20.15 -9.53 -7.73
C GLY A 196 21.08 -8.39 -7.28
N PHE A 197 20.53 -7.36 -6.64
CA PHE A 197 21.31 -6.26 -6.06
C PHE A 197 22.24 -6.75 -4.95
N SER A 198 21.79 -7.67 -4.09
CA SER A 198 22.63 -8.25 -3.04
C SER A 198 23.85 -8.98 -3.63
N PHE A 199 23.65 -9.79 -4.67
CA PHE A 199 24.76 -10.48 -5.35
C PHE A 199 25.71 -9.49 -6.06
N LEU A 200 25.16 -8.44 -6.66
CA LEU A 200 25.97 -7.39 -7.26
C LEU A 200 26.85 -6.69 -6.22
N MET A 201 26.28 -6.33 -5.07
CA MET A 201 27.04 -5.69 -3.99
C MET A 201 28.11 -6.63 -3.42
N GLU A 202 27.80 -7.91 -3.26
CA GLU A 202 28.79 -8.91 -2.85
C GLU A 202 29.95 -9.02 -3.85
N ALA A 203 29.65 -9.00 -5.16
CA ALA A 203 30.66 -9.04 -6.20
C ALA A 203 31.51 -7.77 -6.30
N LEU A 204 31.00 -6.62 -5.84
CA LEU A 204 31.74 -5.35 -5.81
C LEU A 204 32.64 -5.20 -4.57
N VAL A 205 32.32 -5.91 -3.49
CA VAL A 205 33.06 -5.84 -2.21
C VAL A 205 34.15 -6.92 -2.11
N ARG A 206 34.02 -8.02 -2.84
CA ARG A 206 35.05 -9.06 -2.98
C ARG A 206 36.16 -8.61 -3.94
#